data_AF-A0A9E3A475-F1
#
_entry.id   AF-A0A9E3A475-F1
#
_cell.length_a   1.000
_cell.length_b   1.000
_cell.length_c   1.000
_cell.angle_alpha   90.00
_cell.angle_beta   90.00
_cell.angle_gamma   90.00
#
_symmetry.space_group_name_H-M   'P 1'
#
loop_
_entity.id
_entity.type
_entity.pdbx_description
1 polymer ?
#
loop_
_entity_poly.entity_id
_entity_poly.type
_entity_poly.pdbx_seq_one_letter_code
_entity_poly.pdbx_strand_id
1 'polypeptide(L)'
;MAEAKRSTDNTIDRMSQSAHDAVDKAASVASSYADRFSAKGEQLIDMRDDWMGAARDFVRENPLQALGIALAAGYLLHMITRR
;
A
#
# COMPACT_ATOMS: atom_id res chain seq x y z
N MET A 1 14.27 -8.23 -32.05
CA MET A 1 13.16 -8.36 -31.08
C MET A 1 13.48 -9.22 -29.84
N ALA A 2 14.54 -10.05 -29.83
CA ALA A 2 14.91 -10.85 -28.65
C ALA A 2 15.55 -10.04 -27.49
N GLU A 3 16.25 -8.94 -27.79
CA GLU A 3 16.97 -8.12 -26.80
C GLU A 3 16.01 -7.27 -25.93
N ALA A 4 14.97 -6.70 -26.54
CA ALA A 4 13.92 -5.97 -25.83
C ALA A 4 13.17 -6.85 -24.81
N LYS A 5 12.92 -8.12 -25.15
CA LYS A 5 12.27 -9.07 -24.25
C LYS A 5 13.16 -9.40 -23.04
N ARG A 6 14.47 -9.60 -23.26
CA ARG A 6 15.42 -9.94 -22.18
C ARG A 6 15.68 -8.78 -21.22
N SER A 7 15.73 -7.55 -21.72
CA SER A 7 15.85 -6.34 -20.89
C SER A 7 14.57 -6.07 -20.08
N THR A 8 13.41 -6.38 -20.67
CA THR A 8 12.11 -6.30 -19.99
C THR A 8 12.00 -7.35 -18.88
N ASP A 9 12.35 -8.61 -19.17
CA ASP A 9 12.34 -9.70 -18.18
C ASP A 9 13.25 -9.37 -16.97
N ASN A 10 14.48 -8.88 -17.20
CA ASN A 10 15.38 -8.47 -16.10
C ASN A 10 14.86 -7.29 -15.27
N THR A 11 14.18 -6.33 -15.91
CA THR A 11 13.59 -5.19 -15.20
C THR A 11 12.43 -5.65 -14.34
N ILE A 12 11.59 -6.54 -14.87
CA ILE A 12 10.46 -7.13 -14.15
C ILE A 12 10.95 -7.95 -12.95
N ASP A 13 12.02 -8.73 -13.09
CA ASP A 13 12.58 -9.53 -11.98
C ASP A 13 13.07 -8.65 -10.82
N ARG A 14 13.77 -7.55 -11.13
CA ARG A 14 14.22 -6.59 -10.11
C ARG A 14 13.07 -5.86 -9.43
N MET A 15 12.04 -5.49 -10.21
CA MET A 15 10.83 -4.88 -9.66
C MET A 15 10.09 -5.86 -8.74
N SER A 16 10.01 -7.13 -9.14
CA SER A 16 9.37 -8.19 -8.35
C SER A 16 10.09 -8.41 -7.02
N GLN A 17 11.42 -8.46 -7.02
CA GLN A 17 12.21 -8.54 -5.79
C GLN A 17 12.02 -7.32 -4.89
N SER A 18 12.11 -6.12 -5.47
CA SER A 18 11.94 -4.87 -4.71
C SER A 18 10.53 -4.75 -4.10
N ALA A 19 9.51 -5.20 -4.83
CA ALA A 19 8.14 -5.25 -4.33
C ALA A 19 7.99 -6.25 -3.18
N HIS A 20 8.68 -7.39 -3.25
CA HIS A 20 8.68 -8.39 -2.18
C HIS A 20 9.34 -7.87 -0.90
N ASP A 21 10.50 -7.21 -1.02
CA ASP A 21 11.17 -6.61 0.15
C ASP A 21 10.35 -5.48 0.78
N ALA A 22 9.68 -4.67 -0.05
CA ALA A 22 8.79 -3.62 0.43
C ALA A 22 7.58 -4.19 1.16
N VAL A 23 6.98 -5.27 0.64
CA VAL A 23 5.82 -5.91 1.29
C VAL A 23 6.21 -6.59 2.58
N ASP A 24 7.38 -7.23 2.64
CA ASP A 24 7.89 -7.88 3.85
C ASP A 24 8.15 -6.87 4.97
N LYS A 25 8.77 -5.72 4.64
CA LYS A 25 8.91 -4.60 5.58
C LYS A 25 7.56 -4.05 6.04
N ALA A 26 6.61 -3.86 5.12
CA ALA A 26 5.29 -3.37 5.48
C ALA A 26 4.56 -4.35 6.42
N ALA A 27 4.65 -5.66 6.15
CA ALA A 27 4.07 -6.70 6.99
C ALA A 27 4.73 -6.76 8.38
N SER A 28 6.06 -6.67 8.45
CA SER A 28 6.81 -6.65 9.71
C SER A 28 6.42 -5.45 10.60
N VAL A 29 6.31 -4.26 9.99
CA VAL A 29 5.83 -3.06 10.67
C VAL A 29 4.38 -3.25 11.10
N ALA A 30 3.50 -3.66 10.20
CA ALA A 30 2.08 -3.87 10.48
C ALA A 30 1.88 -4.85 11.64
N SER A 31 2.60 -5.98 11.67
CA SER A 31 2.54 -6.94 12.77
C SER A 31 2.94 -6.32 14.10
N SER A 32 4.07 -5.57 14.11
CA SER A 32 4.57 -4.91 15.33
C SER A 32 3.59 -3.88 15.91
N TYR A 33 2.83 -3.19 15.06
CA TYR A 33 1.78 -2.27 15.49
C TYR A 33 0.46 -2.99 15.81
N ALA A 34 0.12 -4.04 15.06
CA ALA A 34 -1.07 -4.86 15.28
C ALA A 34 -1.03 -5.51 16.66
N ASP A 35 0.10 -6.09 17.09
CA ASP A 35 0.22 -6.68 18.43
C ASP A 35 -0.06 -5.65 19.55
N ARG A 36 0.29 -4.38 19.32
CA ARG A 36 0.02 -3.28 20.28
C ARG A 36 -1.39 -2.71 20.18
N PHE A 37 -2.01 -2.79 19.00
CA PHE A 37 -3.30 -2.15 18.71
C PHE A 37 -4.48 -3.13 18.77
N SER A 38 -4.26 -4.43 18.58
CA SER A 38 -5.29 -5.47 18.49
C SER A 38 -6.14 -5.55 19.76
N ALA A 39 -5.54 -5.36 20.94
CA ALA A 39 -6.25 -5.41 22.22
C ALA A 39 -7.34 -4.31 22.39
N LYS A 40 -7.30 -3.23 21.59
CA LYS A 40 -8.33 -2.17 21.54
C LYS A 40 -8.96 -2.00 20.16
N GLY A 41 -8.36 -2.59 19.13
CA GLY A 41 -8.71 -2.39 17.74
C GLY A 41 -9.91 -3.20 17.28
N GLU A 42 -10.22 -4.32 17.93
CA GLU A 42 -11.30 -5.24 17.54
C GLU A 42 -12.68 -4.54 17.49
N GLN A 43 -13.04 -3.79 18.53
CA GLN A 43 -14.27 -2.96 18.55
C GLN A 43 -14.26 -1.85 17.49
N LEU A 44 -13.07 -1.43 17.08
CA LEU A 44 -12.88 -0.38 16.10
C LEU A 44 -12.92 -0.93 14.68
N ILE A 45 -12.67 -2.25 14.47
CA ILE A 45 -12.72 -2.96 13.18
C ILE A 45 -14.17 -3.15 12.72
N ASP A 46 -15.06 -3.55 13.63
CA ASP A 46 -16.48 -3.76 13.30
C ASP A 46 -17.16 -2.50 12.74
N MET A 47 -16.80 -1.31 13.24
CA MET A 47 -17.33 -0.05 12.72
C MET A 47 -16.73 0.33 11.33
N ARG A 48 -15.59 -0.26 10.93
CA ARG A 48 -14.94 0.07 9.66
C ARG A 48 -15.48 -0.72 8.49
N ASP A 49 -16.12 -1.86 8.71
CA ASP A 49 -16.58 -2.73 7.63
C ASP A 49 -17.57 -1.99 6.70
N ASP A 50 -18.44 -1.14 7.27
CA ASP A 50 -19.33 -0.25 6.52
C ASP A 50 -18.58 0.81 5.69
N TRP A 51 -17.44 1.30 6.18
CA TRP A 51 -16.63 2.31 5.49
C TRP A 51 -15.72 1.70 4.43
N MET A 52 -15.36 0.42 4.58
CA MET A 52 -14.53 -0.31 3.60
C MET A 52 -15.25 -0.52 2.27
N GLY A 53 -16.57 -0.67 2.28
CA GLY A 53 -17.39 -0.74 1.05
C GLY A 53 -17.23 0.52 0.20
N ALA A 54 -17.45 1.69 0.80
CA ALA A 54 -17.34 2.98 0.10
C ALA A 54 -15.93 3.26 -0.41
N ALA A 55 -14.90 2.95 0.37
CA ALA A 55 -13.51 3.12 -0.06
C ALA A 55 -13.18 2.23 -1.26
N ARG A 56 -13.66 0.97 -1.27
CA ARG A 56 -13.45 0.04 -2.38
C ARG A 56 -14.18 0.48 -3.64
N ASP A 57 -15.40 0.97 -3.51
CA ASP A 57 -16.16 1.50 -4.64
C ASP A 57 -15.47 2.74 -5.23
N PHE A 58 -14.97 3.65 -4.39
CA PHE A 58 -14.22 4.83 -4.84
C PHE A 58 -12.96 4.47 -5.64
N VAL A 59 -12.23 3.42 -5.20
CA VAL A 59 -11.05 2.91 -5.92
C VAL A 59 -11.44 2.24 -7.23
N ARG A 60 -12.56 1.50 -7.24
CA ARG A 60 -13.04 0.76 -8.42
C ARG A 60 -13.59 1.68 -9.50
N GLU A 61 -14.26 2.75 -9.10
CA GLU A 61 -14.95 3.68 -9.99
C GLU A 61 -13.99 4.72 -10.57
N ASN A 62 -12.97 5.15 -9.81
CA ASN A 62 -11.98 6.15 -10.25
C ASN A 62 -10.54 5.81 -9.81
N PRO A 63 -9.90 4.77 -10.38
CA PRO A 63 -8.58 4.29 -9.94
C PRO A 63 -7.47 5.36 -10.03
N LEU A 64 -7.52 6.24 -11.04
CA LEU A 64 -6.54 7.32 -11.20
C LEU A 64 -6.65 8.41 -10.11
N GLN A 65 -7.88 8.77 -9.71
CA GLN A 65 -8.08 9.73 -8.63
C GLN A 65 -7.65 9.13 -7.29
N ALA A 66 -8.00 7.87 -7.04
CA ALA A 66 -7.58 7.16 -5.84
C ALA A 66 -6.04 7.11 -5.73
N LEU A 67 -5.34 6.77 -6.82
CA LEU A 67 -3.87 6.81 -6.88
C LEU A 67 -3.32 8.23 -6.65
N GLY A 68 -3.94 9.25 -7.25
CA GLY A 68 -3.54 10.65 -7.06
C GLY A 68 -3.64 11.11 -5.60
N ILE A 69 -4.75 10.77 -4.93
CA ILE A 69 -4.95 11.08 -3.51
C ILE A 69 -3.95 10.31 -2.63
N ALA A 70 -3.74 9.03 -2.89
CA ALA A 70 -2.79 8.22 -2.14
C ALA A 70 -1.36 8.77 -2.24
N LEU A 71 -0.92 9.14 -3.45
CA LEU A 71 0.38 9.77 -3.66
C LEU A 71 0.47 11.15 -2.99
N ALA A 72 -0.57 11.98 -3.08
CA ALA A 72 -0.61 13.29 -2.43
C ALA A 72 -0.55 13.17 -0.90
N ALA A 73 -1.33 12.27 -0.32
CA ALA A 73 -1.35 12.00 1.11
C ALA A 73 -0.01 11.42 1.59
N GLY A 74 0.56 10.45 0.85
CA GLY A 74 1.86 9.87 1.15
C GLY A 74 2.99 10.90 1.07
N TYR A 75 2.96 11.78 0.07
CA TYR A 75 3.93 12.86 -0.06
C TYR A 75 3.80 13.89 1.07
N LEU A 76 2.57 14.27 1.45
CA LEU A 76 2.32 15.17 2.56
C LEU A 76 2.81 14.60 3.89
N LEU A 77 2.55 13.31 4.14
CA LEU A 77 3.08 12.61 5.32
C LEU A 77 4.60 12.58 5.30
N HIS A 78 5.21 12.24 4.17
CA HIS A 78 6.66 12.28 4.02
C HIS A 78 7.22 13.68 4.29
N MET A 79 6.54 14.73 3.84
CA MET A 79 6.92 16.11 4.08
C MET A 79 6.89 16.45 5.58
N ILE A 80 5.85 16.02 6.29
CA ILE A 80 5.69 16.33 7.72
C ILE A 80 6.69 15.54 8.58
N THR A 81 6.90 14.25 8.29
CA THR A 81 7.82 13.39 9.05
C THR A 81 9.30 13.67 8.77
N ARG A 82 9.63 14.37 7.69
CA ARG A 82 11.01 14.72 7.32
C ARG A 82 11.51 16.04 7.94
N ARG A 83 10.67 16.75 8.69
CA ARG A 83 11.11 17.86 9.56
C ARG A 83 11.71 17.34 10.86
#